data_AF-A0A1W9TES5-F1
#
_entry.id   AF-A0A1W9TES5-F1
#
_cell.length_a   1.000
_cell.length_b   1.000
_cell.length_c   1.000
_cell.angle_alpha   90.00
_cell.angle_beta   90.00
_cell.angle_gamma   90.00
#
_symmetry.space_group_name_H-M   'P 1'
#
loop_
_entity.id
_entity.type
_entity.pdbx_description
1 polymer ?
#
loop_
_entity_poly.entity_id
_entity_poly.type
_entity_poly.pdbx_seq_one_letter_code
_entity_poly.pdbx_strand_id
1 'polypeptide(L)'
;MIQKAATLPTDTSKEAAEVQAEALRRMGLSGRAELTMQLCDNLREITKAGIRHRHPDYTDQQITQAYLRLILESELFQQIFPNCEILV
;
A
#
# COMPACT_ATOMS: atom_id res chain seq x y z
N MET A 1 -23.18 12.14 7.37
CA MET A 1 -22.48 11.01 8.02
C MET A 1 -23.03 9.72 7.43
N ILE A 2 -22.29 9.04 6.56
CA ILE A 2 -22.71 7.72 6.05
C ILE A 2 -22.12 6.68 6.98
N GLN A 3 -22.91 6.22 7.95
CA GLN A 3 -22.55 5.10 8.80
C GLN A 3 -22.96 3.83 8.06
N LYS A 4 -22.05 3.26 7.26
CA LYS A 4 -22.26 1.94 6.65
C LYS A 4 -21.90 0.91 7.71
N ALA A 5 -22.89 0.20 8.24
CA ALA A 5 -22.66 -0.91 9.16
C ALA A 5 -21.69 -1.89 8.49
N ALA A 6 -20.55 -2.16 9.12
CA ALA A 6 -19.58 -3.13 8.64
C ALA A 6 -20.23 -4.51 8.68
N THR A 7 -20.71 -5.00 7.54
CA THR A 7 -21.14 -6.39 7.39
C THR A 7 -19.95 -7.28 7.67
N LEU A 8 -20.08 -8.12 8.70
CA LEU A 8 -19.08 -9.13 9.07
C LEU A 8 -18.78 -10.01 7.84
N PRO A 9 -17.50 -10.21 7.46
CA PRO A 9 -17.14 -11.17 6.43
C PRO A 9 -17.67 -12.57 6.76
N THR A 10 -18.12 -13.31 5.74
CA THR A 10 -18.75 -14.63 5.94
C THR A 10 -17.78 -15.72 6.45
N ASP A 11 -16.48 -15.48 6.33
CA ASP A 11 -15.39 -16.35 6.79
C ASP A 11 -14.83 -15.94 8.17
N THR A 12 -15.41 -14.91 8.81
CA THR A 12 -14.95 -14.39 10.10
C THR A 12 -16.03 -14.60 11.16
N SER A 13 -15.70 -15.27 12.27
CA SER A 13 -16.64 -15.42 13.39
C SER A 13 -16.92 -14.06 14.06
N LYS A 14 -18.10 -13.91 14.67
CA LYS A 14 -18.48 -12.69 15.39
C LYS A 14 -17.47 -12.37 16.52
N GLU A 15 -17.05 -13.40 17.24
CA GLU A 15 -16.06 -13.29 18.32
C GLU A 15 -14.71 -12.78 17.79
N ALA A 16 -14.20 -13.33 16.68
CA ALA A 16 -12.93 -12.90 16.10
C ALA A 16 -12.96 -11.43 15.67
N ALA A 17 -14.07 -10.97 15.07
CA ALA A 17 -14.23 -9.57 14.70
C ALA A 17 -14.34 -8.64 15.92
N GLU A 18 -15.01 -9.08 16.99
CA GLU A 18 -15.07 -8.32 18.24
C GLU A 18 -13.68 -8.15 18.88
N VAL A 19 -12.87 -9.22 18.90
CA VAL A 19 -11.48 -9.20 19.37
C VAL A 19 -10.63 -8.24 18.53
N GLN A 20 -10.72 -8.32 17.21
CA GLN A 20 -9.98 -7.42 16.31
C GLN A 20 -10.38 -5.96 16.55
N ALA A 21 -11.68 -5.67 16.61
CA ALA A 21 -12.19 -4.33 16.83
C ALA A 21 -11.71 -3.76 18.18
N GLU A 22 -11.68 -4.60 19.22
CA GLU A 22 -11.18 -4.21 20.54
C GLU A 22 -9.67 -3.92 20.54
N ALA A 23 -8.87 -4.77 19.87
CA ALA A 23 -7.45 -4.53 19.70
C ALA A 23 -7.18 -3.19 18.98
N LEU A 24 -7.91 -2.91 17.90
CA LEU A 24 -7.79 -1.65 17.16
C LEU A 24 -8.24 -0.44 17.98
N ARG A 25 -9.22 -0.58 18.88
CA ARG A 25 -9.63 0.50 19.79
C ARG A 25 -8.57 0.81 20.84
N ARG A 26 -7.93 -0.22 21.42
CA ARG A 26 -6.90 -0.08 22.46
C ARG A 26 -5.59 0.52 21.97
N MET A 27 -5.30 0.43 20.68
CA MET A 27 -4.04 0.87 20.06
C MET A 27 -3.76 2.38 20.22
N GLY A 28 -4.79 3.22 20.42
CA GLY A 28 -4.63 4.67 20.54
C GLY A 28 -4.09 5.34 19.26
N LEU A 29 -3.84 6.65 19.30
CA LEU A 29 -3.38 7.41 18.13
C LEU A 29 -1.94 7.04 17.72
N SER A 30 -1.02 6.93 18.69
CA SER A 30 0.38 6.63 18.39
C SER A 30 0.56 5.26 17.76
N GLY A 31 -0.09 4.22 18.30
CA GLY A 31 -0.01 2.88 17.71
C GLY A 31 -0.66 2.82 16.32
N ARG A 32 -1.72 3.59 16.07
CA ARG A 32 -2.32 3.71 14.74
C ARG A 32 -1.40 4.40 13.74
N ALA A 33 -0.66 5.41 14.17
CA ALA A 33 0.33 6.08 13.33
C ALA A 33 1.47 5.13 12.97
N GLU A 34 1.99 4.38 13.95
CA GLU A 34 3.00 3.35 13.73
C GLU A 34 2.52 2.27 12.75
N LEU A 35 1.31 1.73 12.97
CA LEU A 35 0.71 0.75 12.06
C LEU A 35 0.55 1.31 10.64
N THR A 36 0.19 2.59 10.50
CA THR A 36 0.07 3.24 9.19
C THR A 36 1.40 3.27 8.46
N MET A 37 2.49 3.62 9.14
CA MET A 37 3.84 3.63 8.54
C MET A 37 4.26 2.22 8.10
N GLN A 38 4.05 1.21 8.96
CA GLN A 38 4.33 -0.18 8.63
C GLN A 38 3.53 -0.66 7.40
N LEU A 39 2.25 -0.28 7.30
CA LEU A 39 1.40 -0.61 6.15
C LEU A 39 1.89 0.09 4.87
N CYS A 40 2.33 1.35 4.96
CA CYS A 40 2.90 2.06 3.82
C CYS A 40 4.18 1.39 3.30
N ASP A 41 5.05 0.93 4.19
CA ASP A 41 6.27 0.21 3.83
C ASP A 41 5.95 -1.13 3.18
N ASN A 42 5.04 -1.90 3.77
CA ASN A 42 4.58 -3.16 3.21
C ASN A 42 3.96 -2.99 1.81
N LEU A 43 3.12 -1.97 1.62
CA LEU A 43 2.53 -1.69 0.32
C LEU A 43 3.59 -1.38 -0.75
N ARG A 44 4.62 -0.60 -0.39
CA ARG A 44 5.73 -0.27 -1.29
C ARG A 44 6.50 -1.52 -1.70
N GLU A 45 6.83 -2.40 -0.75
CA GLU A 45 7.58 -3.61 -1.04
C GLU A 45 6.77 -4.64 -1.83
N ILE A 46 5.49 -4.83 -1.51
CA ILE A 46 4.59 -5.70 -2.30
C ILE A 46 4.46 -5.18 -3.74
N THR A 47 4.28 -3.87 -3.91
CA THR A 47 4.16 -3.27 -5.25
C THR A 47 5.44 -3.48 -6.06
N LYS A 48 6.61 -3.21 -5.46
CA LYS A 48 7.90 -3.44 -6.11
C LYS A 48 8.15 -4.92 -6.42
N ALA A 49 7.75 -5.84 -5.55
CA ALA A 49 7.82 -7.27 -5.82
C ALA A 49 6.95 -7.67 -7.03
N GLY A 50 5.75 -7.10 -7.15
CA GLY A 50 4.90 -7.28 -8.33
C GLY A 50 5.50 -6.71 -9.63
N ILE A 51 6.23 -5.60 -9.55
CA ILE A 51 6.99 -5.04 -10.68
C ILE A 51 8.13 -5.99 -11.07
N ARG A 52 8.95 -6.42 -10.11
CA ARG A 52 10.04 -7.41 -10.32
C ARG A 52 9.53 -8.67 -11.00
N HIS A 53 8.37 -9.16 -10.56
CA HIS A 53 7.77 -10.36 -11.13
C HIS A 53 7.37 -10.19 -12.61
N ARG A 54 6.85 -9.03 -13.00
CA ARG A 54 6.43 -8.73 -14.38
C ARG A 54 7.59 -8.28 -15.28
N HIS A 55 8.65 -7.73 -14.69
CA HIS A 55 9.83 -7.21 -15.37
C HIS A 55 11.12 -7.74 -14.72
N PRO A 56 11.46 -9.03 -14.92
CA PRO A 56 12.59 -9.67 -14.25
C PRO A 56 13.95 -9.06 -14.62
N ASP A 57 14.05 -8.42 -15.79
CA ASP A 57 15.27 -7.77 -16.27
C ASP A 57 15.47 -6.34 -15.74
N TYR A 58 14.50 -5.81 -14.98
CA TYR A 58 14.63 -4.46 -14.41
C TYR A 58 15.65 -4.45 -13.28
N THR A 59 16.55 -3.47 -13.33
CA THR A 59 17.40 -3.09 -12.21
C THR A 59 16.58 -2.51 -11.05
N ASP A 60 17.13 -2.49 -9.83
CA ASP A 60 16.46 -1.87 -8.67
C ASP A 60 16.09 -0.39 -8.88
N GLN A 61 16.90 0.33 -9.66
CA GLN A 61 16.60 1.70 -10.06
C GLN A 61 15.36 1.76 -10.96
N GLN A 62 15.28 0.89 -11.97
CA GLN A 62 14.14 0.80 -12.88
C GLN A 62 12.86 0.36 -12.16
N ILE A 63 12.96 -0.57 -11.20
CA ILE A 63 11.84 -0.96 -10.33
C ILE A 63 11.34 0.24 -9.52
N THR A 64 12.26 1.07 -9.01
CA THR A 64 11.91 2.28 -8.28
C THR A 64 11.25 3.30 -9.20
N GLN A 65 11.75 3.50 -10.43
CA GLN A 65 11.14 4.39 -11.41
C GLN A 65 9.73 3.91 -11.82
N ALA A 66 9.54 2.62 -12.09
CA ALA A 66 8.24 2.04 -12.39
C ALA A 66 7.26 2.20 -11.22
N TYR A 67 7.72 1.99 -9.99
CA TYR A 67 6.92 2.26 -8.79
C TYR A 67 6.52 3.74 -8.68
N LEU A 68 7.44 4.67 -8.93
CA LEU A 68 7.14 6.11 -8.91
C LEU A 68 6.20 6.53 -10.05
N ARG A 69 6.31 5.88 -11.21
CA ARG A 69 5.42 6.10 -12.36
C ARG A 69 3.95 5.76 -12.06
N LEU A 70 3.72 4.79 -11.17
CA LEU A 70 2.39 4.37 -10.68
C LEU A 70 1.74 5.40 -9.75
N ILE A 71 2.52 5.98 -8.84
CA ILE A 71 1.98 6.76 -7.71
C ILE A 71 2.04 8.26 -7.93
N LEU A 72 2.98 8.74 -8.76
CA LEU A 72 3.09 10.15 -9.08
C LEU A 72 2.19 10.50 -10.27
N GLU A 73 1.71 11.73 -10.26
CA GLU A 73 1.08 12.29 -11.44
C GLU A 73 2.08 12.32 -12.61
N SER A 74 1.59 12.15 -13.84
CA SER A 74 2.46 12.01 -15.01
C SER A 74 3.34 13.25 -15.23
N GLU A 75 2.82 14.46 -14.96
CA GLU A 75 3.61 15.69 -15.04
C GLU A 75 4.78 15.69 -14.04
N LEU A 76 4.50 15.42 -12.77
CA LEU A 76 5.51 15.36 -11.72
C LEU A 76 6.57 14.28 -11.98
N PHE A 77 6.15 13.12 -12.50
CA PHE A 77 7.08 12.05 -12.87
C PHE A 77 8.06 12.51 -13.96
N GLN A 78 7.56 13.17 -15.01
CA GLN A 78 8.39 13.66 -16.11
C GLN A 78 9.34 14.79 -15.69
N GLN A 79 8.95 15.62 -14.74
CA GLN A 79 9.85 16.65 -14.17
C GLN A 79 11.04 16.02 -13.42
N ILE A 80 10.82 14.90 -12.73
CA ILE A 80 11.87 14.21 -11.95
C ILE A 80 12.72 13.28 -12.84
N PHE A 81 12.09 12.58 -13.78
CA PHE A 81 12.72 11.59 -14.67
C PHE A 81 12.49 11.93 -16.15
N PRO A 82 13.11 13.00 -16.66
CA PRO A 82 12.93 13.39 -18.05
C PRO A 82 13.40 12.28 -19.00
N ASN A 83 12.61 12.02 -20.05
CA ASN A 83 12.86 10.98 -21.07
C ASN A 83 12.91 9.54 -20.52
N CYS A 84 12.32 9.28 -19.35
CA CYS A 84 12.20 7.94 -18.81
C CYS A 84 10.95 7.23 -19.36
N GLU A 85 11.16 6.21 -20.19
CA GLU A 85 10.09 5.41 -20.81
C GLU A 85 9.83 4.08 -20.07
N ILE A 86 9.95 4.11 -18.73
CA ILE A 86 9.75 2.90 -17.92
C ILE A 86 8.30 2.41 -18.00
N LEU A 87 8.13 1.10 -18.17
CA LEU A 87 6.81 0.45 -18.15
C LEU A 87 6.48 -0.04 -16.73
N VAL A 88 5.19 -0.31 -16.50
CA VAL A 88 4.61 -0.57 -15.18
C VAL A 88 3.90 -1.91 -15.12
#